data_AF-A0A1T4VJ64-F1
#
_entry.id   AF-A0A1T4VJ64-F1
#
_cell.length_a   1.000
_cell.length_b   1.000
_cell.length_c   1.000
_cell.angle_alpha   90.00
_cell.angle_beta   90.00
_cell.angle_gamma   90.00
#
_symmetry.space_group_name_H-M   'P 1'
#
loop_
_entity.id
_entity.type
_entity.pdbx_description
1 polymer ?
#
loop_
_entity_poly.entity_id
_entity_poly.type
_entity_poly.pdbx_seq_one_letter_code
_entity_poly.pdbx_strand_id
1 'polypeptide(L)'
;MNVNLIKDAARGIFILLLLTSSEYDSTKTAVEFRKIKSSAGNKIYIDGVRHPSGLTPIDYSGNPKSIFLEGDIVSSSRGYVFLANDNVKFEKNIDQAGNWIEVNTVNEERMSNPYMEYNTVDIDIMHGVGGSVYDKYAYIVIPSISLAEFNSKLAVSDKVGVDVLMVSGDAHVISVPESGLIAANVFSEDGYVNDILEVSTQSAVVFEKKLNKIKVWLSEPTRSHNQVSLLFPKESNLILEPMYQNIVSVEDDHFIVDTSAKDGETIFFELTID
;
A
#
# COMPACT_ATOMS: atom_id res chain seq x y z
N MET A 1 -15.78 -4.47 16.73
CA MET A 1 -15.44 -3.03 16.55
C MET A 1 -15.93 -2.60 15.17
N ASN A 2 -16.62 -1.47 15.07
CA ASN A 2 -17.30 -1.00 13.85
C ASN A 2 -16.25 -0.50 12.83
N VAL A 3 -16.07 -1.25 11.73
CA VAL A 3 -15.12 -1.01 10.61
C VAL A 3 -15.54 0.18 9.72
N ASN A 4 -16.30 1.14 10.26
CA ASN A 4 -16.99 2.17 9.47
C ASN A 4 -16.31 3.55 9.49
N LEU A 5 -15.24 3.76 10.26
CA LEU A 5 -14.55 5.06 10.37
C LEU A 5 -13.46 5.30 9.31
N ILE A 6 -13.17 4.30 8.46
CA ILE A 6 -12.21 4.38 7.34
C ILE A 6 -12.95 4.40 5.99
N LYS A 7 -14.23 4.81 5.95
CA LYS A 7 -15.05 4.63 4.73
C LYS A 7 -14.89 5.70 3.67
N ASP A 8 -14.49 6.93 4.01
CA ASP A 8 -14.56 8.05 3.05
C ASP A 8 -13.21 8.73 2.74
N ALA A 9 -12.24 8.75 3.66
CA ALA A 9 -10.92 9.38 3.43
C ALA A 9 -9.84 8.41 2.89
N ALA A 10 -9.95 7.09 3.14
CA ALA A 10 -8.88 6.13 2.84
C ALA A 10 -9.41 4.84 2.21
N ARG A 11 -10.12 4.93 1.08
CA ARG A 11 -10.41 3.73 0.29
C ARG A 11 -9.18 3.18 -0.43
N GLY A 12 -8.03 3.85 -0.39
CA GLY A 12 -6.80 3.40 -1.04
C GLY A 12 -6.11 2.23 -0.33
N ILE A 13 -5.61 1.23 -1.07
CA ILE A 13 -4.47 0.40 -0.61
C ILE A 13 -3.20 1.10 -1.08
N PHE A 14 -2.26 1.29 -0.15
CA PHE A 14 -1.00 2.00 -0.35
C PHE A 14 0.16 1.02 -0.30
N ILE A 15 1.05 1.10 -1.27
CA ILE A 15 2.23 0.25 -1.31
C ILE A 15 3.44 1.14 -1.61
N LEU A 16 4.40 1.09 -0.70
CA LEU A 16 5.70 1.75 -0.78
C LEU A 16 6.77 0.67 -0.65
N LEU A 17 7.76 0.67 -1.52
CA LEU A 17 8.92 -0.19 -1.38
C LEU A 17 10.18 0.50 -1.89
N LEU A 18 11.29 0.08 -1.30
CA LEU A 18 12.63 0.31 -1.76
C LEU A 18 13.20 -1.02 -2.26
N LEU A 19 13.72 -1.04 -3.48
CA LEU A 19 14.29 -2.25 -4.07
C LEU A 19 15.79 -2.10 -4.31
N THR A 20 16.53 -3.17 -4.01
CA THR A 20 17.90 -3.38 -4.50
C THR A 20 17.96 -4.78 -5.11
N SER A 21 18.56 -4.90 -6.28
CA SER A 21 18.79 -6.19 -6.94
C SER A 21 20.20 -6.23 -7.52
N SER A 22 20.86 -7.38 -7.40
CA SER A 22 22.13 -7.67 -8.06
C SER A 22 21.96 -8.43 -9.37
N GLU A 23 20.73 -8.87 -9.68
CA GLU A 23 20.40 -9.57 -10.91
C GLU A 23 20.03 -8.57 -12.01
N TYR A 24 20.73 -8.68 -13.13
CA TYR A 24 20.87 -7.62 -14.13
C TYR A 24 19.67 -7.51 -15.08
N ASP A 25 18.70 -8.42 -15.04
CA ASP A 25 17.58 -8.40 -15.99
C ASP A 25 16.22 -8.42 -15.27
N SER A 26 15.47 -7.32 -15.43
CA SER A 26 14.00 -7.23 -15.26
C SER A 26 13.41 -7.30 -13.83
N THR A 27 13.95 -6.53 -12.88
CA THR A 27 13.18 -6.31 -11.63
C THR A 27 11.91 -5.53 -11.95
N LYS A 28 10.76 -6.01 -11.49
CA LYS A 28 9.46 -5.33 -11.65
C LYS A 28 8.61 -5.45 -10.40
N THR A 29 7.74 -4.48 -10.21
CA THR A 29 6.68 -4.53 -9.20
C THR A 29 5.34 -4.70 -9.87
N ALA A 30 4.67 -5.83 -9.60
CA ALA A 30 3.33 -6.08 -10.09
C ALA A 30 2.31 -5.23 -9.29
N VAL A 31 1.67 -4.29 -9.99
CA VAL A 31 0.61 -3.42 -9.45
C VAL A 31 -0.75 -4.12 -9.55
N GLU A 32 -1.00 -4.81 -10.66
CA GLU A 32 -2.23 -5.56 -10.90
C GLU A 32 -1.98 -6.74 -11.84
N PHE A 33 -2.66 -7.86 -11.55
CA PHE A 33 -2.80 -8.98 -12.47
C PHE A 33 -4.24 -9.49 -12.35
N ARG A 34 -5.11 -9.05 -13.26
CA ARG A 34 -6.55 -9.32 -13.16
C ARG A 34 -7.09 -9.98 -14.42
N LYS A 35 -7.81 -11.09 -14.23
CA LYS A 35 -8.73 -11.63 -15.25
C LYS A 35 -9.84 -10.62 -15.57
N ILE A 36 -10.06 -10.37 -16.85
CA ILE A 36 -11.14 -9.48 -17.34
C ILE A 36 -12.24 -10.30 -18.06
N LYS A 37 -13.30 -9.62 -18.52
CA LYS A 37 -14.41 -10.26 -19.26
C LYS A 37 -13.89 -11.10 -20.43
N SER A 38 -14.58 -12.19 -20.75
CA SER A 38 -14.29 -12.98 -21.95
C SER A 38 -14.39 -12.17 -23.24
N SER A 39 -15.25 -11.14 -23.27
CA SER A 39 -15.33 -10.21 -24.40
C SER A 39 -14.22 -9.16 -24.42
N ALA A 40 -13.39 -9.08 -23.37
CA ALA A 40 -12.43 -8.01 -23.10
C ALA A 40 -13.05 -6.59 -23.22
N GLY A 41 -14.35 -6.49 -22.98
CA GLY A 41 -15.13 -5.25 -23.16
C GLY A 41 -14.97 -4.23 -22.03
N ASN A 42 -14.14 -4.50 -21.02
CA ASN A 42 -13.84 -3.59 -19.92
C ASN A 42 -13.26 -2.29 -20.50
N LYS A 43 -13.82 -1.14 -20.10
CA LYS A 43 -13.24 0.16 -20.45
C LYS A 43 -11.96 0.39 -19.67
N ILE A 44 -10.92 0.84 -20.39
CA ILE A 44 -9.61 1.16 -19.85
C ILE A 44 -9.33 2.62 -20.18
N TYR A 45 -8.85 3.37 -19.19
CA TYR A 45 -8.38 4.73 -19.38
C TYR A 45 -6.98 4.86 -18.79
N ILE A 46 -6.06 5.45 -19.55
CA ILE A 46 -4.71 5.80 -19.10
C ILE A 46 -4.61 7.32 -19.23
N ASP A 47 -4.32 8.02 -18.13
CA ASP A 47 -4.34 9.49 -18.06
C ASP A 47 -5.61 10.13 -18.63
N GLY A 48 -6.76 9.50 -18.34
CA GLY A 48 -8.07 9.95 -18.82
C GLY A 48 -8.35 9.67 -20.30
N VAL A 49 -7.37 9.17 -21.07
CA VAL A 49 -7.54 8.79 -22.47
C VAL A 49 -8.10 7.38 -22.55
N ARG A 50 -9.21 7.21 -23.26
CA ARG A 50 -9.84 5.89 -23.44
C ARG A 50 -9.03 5.03 -24.41
N HIS A 51 -8.65 3.84 -23.97
CA HIS A 51 -7.99 2.84 -24.82
C HIS A 51 -9.00 1.87 -25.47
N PRO A 52 -8.60 1.15 -26.54
CA PRO A 52 -9.46 0.19 -27.22
C PRO A 52 -10.05 -0.88 -26.30
N SER A 53 -11.37 -1.07 -26.39
CA SER A 53 -12.10 -2.17 -25.74
C SER A 53 -12.25 -3.36 -26.68
N GLY A 54 -12.63 -4.52 -26.14
CA GLY A 54 -12.78 -5.74 -26.92
C GLY A 54 -11.46 -6.50 -27.05
N LEU A 55 -11.41 -7.46 -27.97
CA LEU A 55 -10.31 -8.40 -28.20
C LEU A 55 -9.07 -7.77 -28.89
N THR A 56 -8.93 -6.45 -28.87
CA THR A 56 -7.71 -5.77 -29.35
C THR A 56 -6.71 -5.68 -28.22
N PRO A 57 -5.54 -6.36 -28.28
CA PRO A 57 -4.51 -6.23 -27.25
C PRO A 57 -4.08 -4.78 -27.04
N ILE A 58 -3.60 -4.48 -25.83
CA ILE A 58 -2.97 -3.19 -25.53
C ILE A 58 -1.57 -3.52 -25.02
N ASP A 59 -0.59 -2.81 -25.57
CA ASP A 59 0.76 -2.72 -25.03
C ASP A 59 1.07 -1.24 -24.88
N TYR A 60 1.14 -0.77 -23.64
CA TYR A 60 1.54 0.58 -23.29
C TYR A 60 2.74 0.54 -22.36
N SER A 61 3.72 1.41 -22.61
CA SER A 61 4.83 1.69 -21.70
C SER A 61 5.07 3.19 -21.65
N GLY A 62 5.16 3.74 -20.45
CA GLY A 62 5.35 5.17 -20.22
C GLY A 62 5.23 5.53 -18.74
N ASN A 63 5.01 6.80 -18.43
CA ASN A 63 4.90 7.28 -17.05
C ASN A 63 3.48 7.83 -16.77
N PRO A 64 2.44 6.97 -16.77
CA PRO A 64 1.08 7.41 -16.56
C PRO A 64 0.92 7.90 -15.12
N LYS A 65 0.16 8.98 -14.93
CA LYS A 65 -0.21 9.44 -13.59
C LYS A 65 -1.33 8.59 -13.01
N SER A 66 -2.20 8.08 -13.89
CA SER A 66 -3.38 7.33 -13.45
C SER A 66 -3.87 6.32 -14.47
N ILE A 67 -4.46 5.23 -13.98
CA ILE A 67 -5.14 4.23 -14.79
C ILE A 67 -6.50 3.94 -14.17
N PHE A 68 -7.55 3.86 -14.98
CA PHE A 68 -8.86 3.35 -14.58
C PHE A 68 -9.17 2.07 -15.35
N LEU A 69 -9.54 1.03 -14.60
CA LEU A 69 -9.98 -0.26 -15.13
C LEU A 69 -11.43 -0.52 -14.71
N GLU A 70 -12.34 -0.55 -15.68
CA GLU A 70 -13.73 -0.96 -15.45
C GLU A 70 -13.76 -2.44 -15.04
N GLY A 71 -14.47 -2.72 -13.95
CA GLY A 71 -14.62 -4.08 -13.46
C GLY A 71 -15.65 -4.90 -14.26
N ASP A 72 -15.72 -6.19 -13.92
CA ASP A 72 -16.72 -7.09 -14.52
C ASP A 72 -18.14 -6.71 -14.09
N ILE A 73 -18.27 -6.26 -12.85
CA ILE A 73 -19.43 -5.58 -12.28
C ILE A 73 -19.05 -4.18 -11.80
N VAL A 74 -20.03 -3.27 -11.66
CA VAL A 74 -19.78 -1.86 -11.31
C VAL A 74 -18.91 -1.70 -10.05
N SER A 75 -19.18 -2.49 -9.01
CA SER A 75 -18.44 -2.48 -7.74
C SER A 75 -17.04 -3.12 -7.80
N SER A 76 -16.62 -3.65 -8.95
CA SER A 76 -15.31 -4.27 -9.13
C SER A 76 -14.32 -3.41 -9.92
N SER A 77 -14.75 -2.21 -10.36
CA SER A 77 -13.85 -1.24 -11.01
C SER A 77 -12.74 -0.79 -10.05
N ARG A 78 -11.59 -0.43 -10.60
CA ARG A 78 -10.40 0.03 -9.87
C ARG A 78 -9.81 1.28 -10.52
N GLY A 79 -9.37 2.20 -9.68
CA GLY A 79 -8.47 3.28 -10.07
C GLY A 79 -7.08 3.04 -9.51
N TYR A 80 -6.05 3.39 -10.27
CA TYR A 80 -4.65 3.33 -9.88
C TYR A 80 -4.07 4.73 -10.04
N VAL A 81 -3.35 5.22 -9.05
CA VAL A 81 -2.66 6.51 -9.07
C VAL A 81 -1.19 6.29 -8.74
N PHE A 82 -0.31 6.74 -9.62
CA PHE A 82 1.14 6.60 -9.48
C PHE A 82 1.69 7.90 -8.88
N LEU A 83 2.34 7.80 -7.72
CA LEU A 83 2.81 8.95 -6.94
C LEU A 83 4.26 9.30 -7.24
N ALA A 84 4.98 8.41 -7.91
CA ALA A 84 6.31 8.65 -8.45
C ALA A 84 6.25 8.66 -9.99
N ASN A 85 7.29 9.20 -10.62
CA ASN A 85 7.42 9.25 -12.08
C ASN A 85 7.94 7.90 -12.61
N ASP A 86 7.24 6.83 -12.25
CA ASP A 86 7.62 5.44 -12.49
C ASP A 86 7.34 5.04 -13.95
N ASN A 87 8.19 4.18 -14.54
CA ASN A 87 7.90 3.59 -15.83
C ASN A 87 6.91 2.44 -15.65
N VAL A 88 5.67 2.63 -16.09
CA VAL A 88 4.60 1.64 -15.99
C VAL A 88 4.42 0.96 -17.33
N LYS A 89 4.44 -0.37 -17.29
CA LYS A 89 3.98 -1.25 -18.37
C LYS A 89 2.53 -1.62 -18.09
N PHE A 90 1.66 -1.40 -19.07
CA PHE A 90 0.27 -1.86 -19.05
C PHE A 90 0.05 -2.79 -20.24
N GLU A 91 -0.39 -4.01 -19.96
CA GLU A 91 -0.65 -5.03 -20.97
C GLU A 91 -2.08 -5.55 -20.83
N LYS A 92 -2.84 -5.54 -21.93
CA LYS A 92 -4.10 -6.28 -22.03
C LYS A 92 -3.87 -7.50 -22.91
N ASN A 93 -3.77 -8.64 -22.25
CA ASN A 93 -3.51 -9.93 -22.87
C ASN A 93 -4.83 -10.61 -23.24
N ILE A 94 -4.94 -11.03 -24.50
CA ILE A 94 -6.15 -11.61 -25.10
C ILE A 94 -5.89 -13.07 -25.42
N ASP A 95 -6.94 -13.89 -25.35
CA ASP A 95 -6.96 -15.31 -25.71
C ASP A 95 -5.83 -16.12 -25.06
N GLN A 96 -5.54 -15.80 -23.79
CA GLN A 96 -4.62 -16.60 -22.97
C GLN A 96 -5.27 -17.94 -22.67
N ALA A 97 -4.44 -18.98 -22.59
CA ALA A 97 -4.92 -20.33 -22.35
C ALA A 97 -3.97 -21.09 -21.44
N GLY A 98 -4.52 -21.91 -20.55
CA GLY A 98 -3.75 -22.73 -19.62
C GLY A 98 -4.51 -23.94 -19.15
N ASN A 99 -3.78 -24.89 -18.56
CA ASN A 99 -4.33 -26.14 -18.07
C ASN A 99 -3.90 -26.40 -16.62
N TRP A 100 -4.82 -26.89 -15.80
CA TRP A 100 -4.55 -27.24 -14.41
C TRP A 100 -3.43 -28.28 -14.24
N ILE A 101 -3.21 -29.15 -15.24
CA ILE A 101 -2.10 -30.10 -15.23
C ILE A 101 -0.72 -29.43 -15.22
N GLU A 102 -0.59 -28.21 -15.77
CA GLU A 102 0.67 -27.46 -15.83
C GLU A 102 1.14 -27.02 -14.44
N VAL A 103 0.19 -26.82 -13.51
CA VAL A 103 0.47 -26.39 -12.13
C VAL A 103 0.29 -27.51 -11.10
N ASN A 104 -0.32 -28.63 -11.50
CA ASN A 104 -0.54 -29.79 -10.61
C ASN A 104 -0.61 -31.11 -11.39
N THR A 105 0.48 -31.87 -11.32
CA THR A 105 0.66 -33.16 -11.99
C THR A 105 0.18 -34.37 -11.18
N VAL A 106 -0.30 -34.18 -9.94
CA VAL A 106 -0.57 -35.30 -9.00
C VAL A 106 -1.82 -36.11 -9.38
N ASN A 107 -2.68 -35.61 -10.28
CA ASN A 107 -3.87 -36.32 -10.74
C ASN A 107 -4.21 -35.98 -12.20
N GLU A 108 -3.30 -36.33 -13.12
CA GLU A 108 -3.39 -35.98 -14.55
C GLU A 108 -4.76 -36.30 -15.16
N GLU A 109 -5.35 -37.45 -14.88
CA GLU A 109 -6.67 -37.84 -15.43
C GLU A 109 -7.82 -36.92 -15.01
N ARG A 110 -7.76 -36.33 -13.81
CA ARG A 110 -8.76 -35.35 -13.33
C ARG A 110 -8.43 -33.92 -13.74
N MET A 111 -7.17 -33.67 -14.10
CA MET A 111 -6.66 -32.34 -14.42
C MET A 111 -6.51 -32.12 -15.92
N SER A 112 -6.59 -33.18 -16.75
CA SER A 112 -6.40 -33.15 -18.20
C SER A 112 -7.52 -32.45 -18.97
N ASN A 113 -8.62 -32.06 -18.33
CA ASN A 113 -9.71 -31.34 -18.99
C ASN A 113 -10.50 -30.48 -17.96
N PRO A 114 -10.88 -29.21 -18.26
CA PRO A 114 -10.73 -28.48 -19.53
C PRO A 114 -9.64 -27.41 -19.56
N TYR A 115 -9.09 -27.23 -20.76
CA TYR A 115 -8.30 -26.06 -21.16
C TYR A 115 -9.12 -24.80 -20.87
N MET A 116 -8.55 -23.85 -20.14
CA MET A 116 -9.23 -22.62 -19.77
C MET A 116 -8.71 -21.47 -20.60
N GLU A 117 -9.62 -20.81 -21.32
CA GLU A 117 -9.34 -19.55 -22.00
C GLU A 117 -9.70 -18.36 -21.11
N TYR A 118 -8.88 -17.34 -21.13
CA TYR A 118 -9.07 -16.12 -20.35
C TYR A 118 -8.35 -14.93 -20.96
N ASN A 119 -8.77 -13.74 -20.55
CA ASN A 119 -8.11 -12.48 -20.89
C ASN A 119 -7.61 -11.85 -19.58
N THR A 120 -6.48 -11.15 -19.61
CA THR A 120 -5.94 -10.46 -18.43
C THR A 120 -5.59 -9.01 -18.74
N VAL A 121 -5.50 -8.23 -17.66
CA VAL A 121 -4.80 -6.95 -17.63
C VAL A 121 -3.70 -7.06 -16.59
N ASP A 122 -2.51 -6.66 -17.01
CA ASP A 122 -1.30 -6.67 -16.21
C ASP A 122 -0.78 -5.24 -16.14
N ILE A 123 -0.45 -4.78 -14.93
CA ILE A 123 0.12 -3.46 -14.67
C ILE A 123 1.37 -3.68 -13.87
N ASP A 124 2.51 -3.33 -14.44
CA ASP A 124 3.82 -3.50 -13.81
C ASP A 124 4.54 -2.16 -13.75
N ILE A 125 5.18 -1.86 -12.62
CA ILE A 125 6.21 -0.83 -12.54
C ILE A 125 7.54 -1.49 -12.89
N MET A 126 8.17 -0.99 -13.94
CA MET A 126 9.42 -1.51 -14.46
C MET A 126 10.58 -0.81 -13.76
N HIS A 127 11.36 -1.58 -13.01
CA HIS A 127 12.60 -1.09 -12.39
C HIS A 127 13.75 -1.23 -13.39
N GLY A 128 14.67 -0.25 -13.36
CA GLY A 128 15.80 -0.22 -14.28
C GLY A 128 16.73 -1.43 -14.15
N VAL A 129 17.62 -1.60 -15.14
CA VAL A 129 18.69 -2.60 -15.13
C VAL A 129 19.86 -2.11 -14.27
N GLY A 130 20.19 -2.86 -13.22
CA GLY A 130 21.52 -2.92 -12.58
C GLY A 130 22.20 -1.60 -12.18
N GLY A 131 22.23 -1.31 -10.88
CA GLY A 131 23.12 -0.33 -10.26
C GLY A 131 22.78 -0.17 -8.78
N SER A 132 23.74 0.21 -7.95
CA SER A 132 23.64 0.43 -6.49
C SER A 132 22.74 1.62 -6.08
N VAL A 133 21.71 1.92 -6.88
CA VAL A 133 20.75 2.99 -6.68
C VAL A 133 19.46 2.33 -6.24
N TYR A 134 19.04 2.65 -5.02
CA TYR A 134 17.75 2.24 -4.53
C TYR A 134 16.64 2.76 -5.47
N ASP A 135 15.91 1.85 -6.12
CA ASP A 135 14.72 2.22 -6.88
C ASP A 135 13.52 2.25 -5.93
N LYS A 136 12.62 3.21 -6.15
CA LYS A 136 11.46 3.49 -5.29
C LYS A 136 10.22 3.44 -6.15
N TYR A 137 9.15 2.90 -5.60
CA TYR A 137 7.84 3.05 -6.20
C TYR A 137 6.80 3.46 -5.16
N ALA A 138 5.77 4.13 -5.63
CA ALA A 138 4.64 4.52 -4.80
C ALA A 138 3.37 4.60 -5.65
N TYR A 139 2.35 3.85 -5.26
CA TYR A 139 1.04 3.90 -5.91
C TYR A 139 -0.12 3.70 -4.93
N ILE A 140 -1.29 4.16 -5.36
CA ILE A 140 -2.57 4.03 -4.66
C ILE A 140 -3.52 3.19 -5.51
N VAL A 141 -4.11 2.16 -4.91
CA VAL A 141 -5.23 1.42 -5.52
C VAL A 141 -6.54 1.87 -4.89
N ILE A 142 -7.45 2.43 -5.68
CA ILE A 142 -8.78 2.84 -5.24
C ILE A 142 -9.81 1.79 -5.70
N PRO A 143 -10.28 0.92 -4.79
CA PRO A 143 -11.24 -0.10 -5.09
C PRO A 143 -12.65 0.46 -5.20
N SER A 144 -13.45 -0.21 -6.02
CA SER A 144 -14.90 -0.07 -6.10
C SER A 144 -15.33 1.36 -6.42
N ILE A 145 -14.59 2.01 -7.33
CA ILE A 145 -14.79 3.41 -7.72
C ILE A 145 -15.39 3.51 -9.13
N SER A 146 -16.36 4.41 -9.32
CA SER A 146 -16.84 4.72 -10.67
C SER A 146 -15.87 5.65 -11.41
N LEU A 147 -15.91 5.66 -12.74
CA LEU A 147 -15.06 6.57 -13.54
C LEU A 147 -15.30 8.04 -13.18
N ALA A 148 -16.55 8.42 -12.92
CA ALA A 148 -16.90 9.79 -12.55
C ALA A 148 -16.29 10.19 -11.19
N GLU A 149 -16.39 9.32 -10.19
CA GLU A 149 -15.76 9.55 -8.88
C GLU A 149 -14.24 9.54 -8.98
N PHE A 150 -13.65 8.67 -9.80
CA PHE A 150 -12.21 8.60 -10.02
C PHE A 150 -11.68 9.90 -10.61
N ASN A 151 -12.32 10.40 -11.68
CA ASN A 151 -11.98 11.68 -12.29
C ASN A 151 -12.18 12.86 -11.32
N SER A 152 -13.25 12.82 -10.52
CA SER A 152 -13.50 13.84 -9.49
C SER A 152 -12.38 13.89 -8.46
N LYS A 153 -11.92 12.73 -7.97
CA LYS A 153 -10.79 12.64 -7.02
C LYS A 153 -9.49 13.17 -7.62
N LEU A 154 -9.17 12.78 -8.86
CA LEU A 154 -7.96 13.24 -9.55
C LEU A 154 -7.97 14.75 -9.86
N ALA A 155 -9.15 15.36 -10.03
CA ALA A 155 -9.26 16.80 -10.26
C ALA A 155 -8.93 17.63 -9.01
N VAL A 156 -9.06 17.06 -7.81
CA VAL A 156 -8.79 17.74 -6.54
C VAL A 156 -7.33 17.59 -6.12
N SER A 157 -6.74 16.41 -6.31
CA SER A 157 -5.35 16.14 -5.94
C SER A 157 -4.79 14.98 -6.74
N ASP A 158 -3.56 15.13 -7.21
CA ASP A 158 -2.74 14.07 -7.83
C ASP A 158 -2.30 12.99 -6.84
N LYS A 159 -2.45 13.21 -5.52
CA LYS A 159 -2.14 12.22 -4.48
C LYS A 159 -3.36 11.64 -3.77
N VAL A 160 -4.56 12.05 -4.19
CA VAL A 160 -5.85 11.53 -3.68
C VAL A 160 -5.95 11.54 -2.15
N GLY A 161 -5.47 12.62 -1.52
CA GLY A 161 -5.58 12.84 -0.07
C GLY A 161 -4.54 12.11 0.79
N VAL A 162 -3.47 11.59 0.18
CA VAL A 162 -2.35 10.97 0.89
C VAL A 162 -1.03 11.65 0.55
N ASP A 163 -0.24 11.94 1.57
CA ASP A 163 1.11 12.46 1.42
C ASP A 163 2.13 11.38 1.77
N VAL A 164 3.04 11.12 0.83
CA VAL A 164 4.23 10.30 1.10
C VAL A 164 5.27 11.19 1.77
N LEU A 165 5.51 10.95 3.05
CA LEU A 165 6.47 11.71 3.85
C LEU A 165 7.88 11.15 3.72
N MET A 166 8.00 9.82 3.62
CA MET A 166 9.29 9.16 3.44
C MET A 166 9.17 7.82 2.71
N VAL A 167 10.16 7.57 1.86
CA VAL A 167 10.46 6.25 1.30
C VAL A 167 11.97 6.08 1.33
N SER A 168 12.51 5.34 2.29
CA SER A 168 13.94 5.06 2.45
C SER A 168 14.17 3.62 2.91
N GLY A 169 15.44 3.23 3.06
CA GLY A 169 15.80 1.91 3.60
C GLY A 169 15.47 1.79 5.09
N ASP A 170 15.32 2.92 5.77
CA ASP A 170 15.10 3.00 7.21
C ASP A 170 13.62 2.99 7.55
N ALA A 171 12.80 3.69 6.77
CA ALA A 171 11.36 3.77 6.99
C ALA A 171 10.56 4.16 5.74
N HIS A 172 9.31 3.70 5.71
CA HIS A 172 8.26 4.20 4.83
C HIS A 172 7.20 4.90 5.67
N VAL A 173 6.92 6.18 5.37
CA VAL A 173 6.00 7.00 6.15
C VAL A 173 5.00 7.72 5.25
N ILE A 174 3.72 7.60 5.57
CA ILE A 174 2.62 8.32 4.90
C ILE A 174 1.77 9.10 5.90
N SER A 175 1.12 10.14 5.39
CA SER A 175 0.10 10.92 6.09
C SER A 175 -1.20 10.91 5.29
N VAL A 176 -2.34 10.85 5.97
CA VAL A 176 -3.68 11.01 5.41
C VAL A 176 -4.33 12.21 6.12
N PRO A 177 -4.06 13.45 5.66
CA PRO A 177 -4.36 14.66 6.43
C PRO A 177 -5.83 14.82 6.82
N GLU A 178 -6.77 14.44 5.93
CA GLU A 178 -8.21 14.53 6.18
C GLU A 178 -8.64 13.72 7.43
N SER A 179 -7.93 12.63 7.70
CA SER A 179 -8.19 11.76 8.85
C SER A 179 -7.27 12.03 10.05
N GLY A 180 -6.23 12.84 9.88
CA GLY A 180 -5.18 13.03 10.89
C GLY A 180 -4.34 11.77 11.14
N LEU A 181 -4.36 10.81 10.21
CA LEU A 181 -3.61 9.55 10.32
C LEU A 181 -2.20 9.71 9.77
N ILE A 182 -1.23 9.11 10.48
CA ILE A 182 0.12 8.86 9.99
C ILE A 182 0.41 7.38 10.17
N ALA A 183 1.02 6.76 9.18
CA ALA A 183 1.43 5.36 9.22
C ALA A 183 2.91 5.27 8.83
N ALA A 184 3.67 4.53 9.63
CA ALA A 184 5.10 4.32 9.49
C ALA A 184 5.43 2.84 9.62
N ASN A 185 6.15 2.30 8.64
CA ASN A 185 6.88 1.05 8.78
C ASN A 185 8.37 1.40 8.92
N VAL A 186 8.98 0.99 10.02
CA VAL A 186 10.39 1.22 10.35
C VAL A 186 11.14 -0.10 10.16
N PHE A 187 12.18 -0.08 9.34
CA PHE A 187 13.00 -1.23 8.97
C PHE A 187 14.40 -1.19 9.60
N SER A 188 14.86 -0.01 10.03
CA SER A 188 16.16 0.16 10.69
C SER A 188 16.16 -0.44 12.10
N GLU A 189 17.21 -1.22 12.42
CA GLU A 189 17.42 -1.79 13.76
C GLU A 189 17.70 -0.71 14.81
N ASP A 190 18.39 0.36 14.41
CA ASP A 190 18.66 1.54 15.25
C ASP A 190 17.45 2.48 15.36
N GLY A 191 16.32 2.07 14.77
CA GLY A 191 15.09 2.84 14.77
C GLY A 191 15.06 3.93 13.70
N TYR A 192 14.13 4.85 13.87
CA TYR A 192 13.80 5.91 12.93
C TYR A 192 13.55 7.22 13.66
N VAL A 193 14.06 8.32 13.12
CA VAL A 193 13.88 9.67 13.67
C VAL A 193 13.45 10.61 12.55
N ASN A 194 12.33 11.29 12.75
CA ASN A 194 11.98 12.48 11.98
C ASN A 194 11.30 13.52 12.89
N ASP A 195 10.86 14.62 12.31
CA ASP A 195 10.23 15.72 13.05
C ASP A 195 8.79 15.43 13.52
N ILE A 196 8.25 14.23 13.30
CA ILE A 196 6.87 13.84 13.57
C ILE A 196 6.80 12.63 14.52
N LEU A 197 7.68 11.67 14.35
CA LEU A 197 7.73 10.41 15.08
C LEU A 197 9.18 9.95 15.17
N GLU A 198 9.59 9.57 16.38
CA GLU A 198 10.78 8.76 16.60
C GLU A 198 10.38 7.38 17.13
N VAL A 199 11.11 6.36 16.70
CA VAL A 199 10.91 4.96 17.07
C VAL A 199 12.28 4.33 17.29
N SER A 200 12.48 3.60 18.38
CA SER A 200 13.80 3.04 18.72
C SER A 200 14.23 1.82 17.92
N THR A 201 13.31 1.08 17.31
CA THR A 201 13.60 -0.21 16.64
C THR A 201 12.65 -0.44 15.46
N GLN A 202 12.86 -1.55 14.75
CA GLN A 202 11.92 -2.06 13.76
C GLN A 202 10.51 -2.19 14.34
N SER A 203 9.54 -1.58 13.65
CA SER A 203 8.15 -1.54 14.11
C SER A 203 7.22 -1.15 12.97
N ALA A 204 5.92 -1.40 13.16
CA ALA A 204 4.87 -0.77 12.37
C ALA A 204 3.99 0.07 13.31
N VAL A 205 3.92 1.37 13.04
CA VAL A 205 3.23 2.36 13.86
C VAL A 205 2.18 3.07 13.01
N VAL A 206 0.95 3.12 13.49
CA VAL A 206 -0.10 4.01 13.00
C VAL A 206 -0.51 4.89 14.15
N PHE A 207 -0.62 6.21 13.92
CA PHE A 207 -1.26 7.08 14.89
C PHE A 207 -2.25 8.04 14.25
N GLU A 208 -3.30 8.34 15.00
CA GLU A 208 -4.36 9.28 14.62
C GLU A 208 -4.33 10.46 15.59
N LYS A 209 -4.08 11.67 15.08
CA LYS A 209 -4.24 12.90 15.85
C LYS A 209 -5.59 13.53 15.56
N LYS A 210 -6.45 13.61 16.58
CA LYS A 210 -7.75 14.31 16.51
C LYS A 210 -8.00 15.09 17.78
N LEU A 211 -8.29 16.38 17.62
CA LEU A 211 -8.55 17.30 18.73
C LEU A 211 -7.38 17.29 19.73
N ASN A 212 -7.66 16.96 20.99
CA ASN A 212 -6.69 16.86 22.08
C ASN A 212 -6.25 15.41 22.35
N LYS A 213 -6.36 14.51 21.37
CA LYS A 213 -5.99 13.09 21.52
C LYS A 213 -5.10 12.59 20.40
N ILE A 214 -4.15 11.74 20.78
CA ILE A 214 -3.38 10.90 19.87
C ILE A 214 -3.70 9.44 20.19
N LYS A 215 -4.17 8.71 19.20
CA LYS A 215 -4.37 7.27 19.29
C LYS A 215 -3.23 6.57 18.59
N VAL A 216 -2.63 5.58 19.22
CA VAL A 216 -1.46 4.88 18.69
C VAL A 216 -1.76 3.39 18.57
N TRP A 217 -1.43 2.82 17.42
CA TRP A 217 -1.39 1.39 17.15
C TRP A 217 0.06 1.04 16.79
N LEU A 218 0.67 0.18 17.59
CA LEU A 218 2.05 -0.24 17.41
C LEU A 218 2.12 -1.76 17.32
N SER A 219 2.90 -2.29 16.40
CA SER A 219 3.33 -3.68 16.41
C SER A 219 4.83 -3.76 16.25
N GLU A 220 5.41 -4.85 16.76
CA GLU A 220 6.81 -5.22 16.60
C GLU A 220 6.85 -6.47 15.71
N PRO A 221 6.91 -6.31 14.37
CA PRO A 221 6.68 -7.42 13.45
C PRO A 221 7.78 -8.48 13.45
N THR A 222 8.98 -8.15 13.94
CA THR A 222 10.14 -9.05 13.94
C THR A 222 10.08 -10.08 15.05
N ARG A 223 9.31 -9.79 16.11
CA ARG A 223 9.10 -10.64 17.31
C ARG A 223 10.38 -10.87 18.10
N SER A 224 11.40 -10.04 17.89
CA SER A 224 12.70 -10.14 18.55
C SER A 224 12.91 -9.08 19.61
N HIS A 225 12.07 -8.05 19.67
CA HIS A 225 12.18 -6.97 20.64
C HIS A 225 11.03 -7.05 21.65
N ASN A 226 11.38 -6.90 22.93
CA ASN A 226 10.40 -6.90 24.02
C ASN A 226 9.91 -5.49 24.38
N GLN A 227 10.52 -4.45 23.79
CA GLN A 227 10.12 -3.08 23.99
C GLN A 227 10.34 -2.26 22.73
N VAL A 228 9.49 -1.26 22.53
CA VAL A 228 9.67 -0.21 21.52
C VAL A 228 9.44 1.15 22.18
N SER A 229 10.37 2.08 22.02
CA SER A 229 10.26 3.45 22.48
C SER A 229 9.72 4.34 21.38
N LEU A 230 8.76 5.21 21.71
CA LEU A 230 8.19 6.21 20.81
C LEU A 230 8.36 7.63 21.37
N LEU A 231 8.68 8.58 20.50
CA LEU A 231 8.61 10.02 20.77
C LEU A 231 7.81 10.72 19.67
N PHE A 232 7.10 11.79 20.03
CA PHE A 232 6.36 12.63 19.09
C PHE A 232 6.92 14.06 19.12
N PRO A 233 8.02 14.38 18.39
CA PRO A 233 8.78 15.62 18.59
C PRO A 233 8.02 16.92 18.35
N LYS A 234 6.96 16.88 17.53
CA LYS A 234 6.09 18.02 17.24
C LYS A 234 4.98 18.24 18.26
N GLU A 235 4.83 17.31 19.21
CA GLU A 235 3.80 17.33 20.21
C GLU A 235 4.43 17.64 21.58
N SER A 236 3.68 18.35 22.41
CA SER A 236 4.10 18.74 23.76
C SER A 236 2.98 18.40 24.73
N ASN A 237 3.33 18.23 26.01
CA ASN A 237 2.36 17.93 27.08
C ASN A 237 1.53 16.67 26.79
N LEU A 238 2.16 15.65 26.21
CA LEU A 238 1.49 14.38 25.98
C LEU A 238 1.39 13.59 27.29
N ILE A 239 0.18 13.21 27.65
CA ILE A 239 -0.11 12.43 28.86
C ILE A 239 -0.65 11.08 28.46
N LEU A 240 0.01 10.02 28.92
CA LEU A 240 -0.48 8.65 28.78
C LEU A 240 -1.77 8.48 29.59
N GLU A 241 -2.83 8.00 28.93
CA GLU A 241 -4.09 7.69 29.61
C GLU A 241 -3.87 6.58 30.66
N PRO A 242 -4.32 6.75 31.92
CA PRO A 242 -3.95 5.86 33.04
C PRO A 242 -4.24 4.37 32.81
N MET A 243 -5.23 4.06 32.01
CA MET A 243 -5.62 2.67 31.71
C MET A 243 -4.59 1.87 30.90
N TYR A 244 -3.58 2.54 30.30
CA TYR A 244 -2.54 1.88 29.50
C TYR A 244 -1.20 1.75 30.25
N GLN A 245 -1.11 2.18 31.51
CA GLN A 245 0.14 2.14 32.30
C GLN A 245 0.67 0.72 32.56
N ASN A 246 -0.15 -0.31 32.36
CA ASN A 246 0.27 -1.71 32.47
C ASN A 246 1.02 -2.23 31.23
N ILE A 247 1.03 -1.47 30.12
CA ILE A 247 1.65 -1.84 28.85
C ILE A 247 2.55 -0.75 28.26
N VAL A 248 2.41 0.50 28.74
CA VAL A 248 3.24 1.63 28.33
C VAL A 248 3.75 2.35 29.57
N SER A 249 5.07 2.57 29.67
CA SER A 249 5.67 3.49 30.64
C SER A 249 6.13 4.79 29.95
N VAL A 250 6.33 5.85 30.73
CA VAL A 250 6.82 7.14 30.22
C VAL A 250 8.17 7.44 30.87
N GLU A 251 9.20 7.64 30.05
CA GLU A 251 10.58 7.89 30.47
C GLU A 251 11.18 9.00 29.60
N ASP A 252 11.56 10.14 30.19
CA ASP A 252 12.14 11.29 29.46
C ASP A 252 11.38 11.65 28.16
N ASP A 253 10.07 11.87 28.29
CA ASP A 253 9.10 12.13 27.20
C ASP A 253 8.89 10.99 26.18
N HIS A 254 9.58 9.86 26.34
CA HIS A 254 9.37 8.68 25.52
C HIS A 254 8.29 7.77 26.10
N PHE A 255 7.48 7.19 25.21
CA PHE A 255 6.50 6.16 25.53
C PHE A 255 7.11 4.79 25.25
N ILE A 256 7.48 4.07 26.32
CA ILE A 256 8.09 2.75 26.23
C ILE A 256 6.99 1.70 26.24
N VAL A 257 6.76 1.09 25.07
CA VAL A 257 5.72 0.09 24.86
C VAL A 257 6.28 -1.31 25.11
N ASP A 258 5.67 -2.08 26.01
CA ASP A 258 6.03 -3.48 26.27
C ASP A 258 5.45 -4.39 25.18
N THR A 259 6.33 -4.92 24.33
CA THR A 259 6.02 -5.84 23.23
C THR A 259 6.32 -7.29 23.57
N SER A 260 6.69 -7.58 24.82
CA SER A 260 6.98 -8.95 25.27
C SER A 260 5.75 -9.86 25.14
N ALA A 261 5.99 -11.08 24.67
CA ALA A 261 4.97 -12.10 24.45
C ALA A 261 3.78 -11.67 23.56
N LYS A 262 3.96 -10.65 22.71
CA LYS A 262 2.94 -10.21 21.75
C LYS A 262 2.99 -10.93 20.41
N ASP A 263 4.10 -11.58 20.07
CA ASP A 263 4.26 -12.34 18.82
C ASP A 263 3.86 -11.54 17.55
N GLY A 264 4.13 -10.23 17.57
CA GLY A 264 3.79 -9.29 16.49
C GLY A 264 2.36 -8.74 16.52
N GLU A 265 1.58 -9.01 17.57
CA GLU A 265 0.26 -8.39 17.76
C GLU A 265 0.33 -6.86 17.87
N THR A 266 -0.74 -6.21 17.41
CA THR A 266 -0.91 -4.76 17.56
C THR A 266 -1.31 -4.41 18.99
N ILE A 267 -0.52 -3.54 19.61
CA ILE A 267 -0.82 -2.86 20.87
C ILE A 267 -1.47 -1.51 20.57
N PHE A 268 -2.47 -1.17 21.36
CA PHE A 268 -3.20 0.10 21.26
C PHE A 268 -3.09 0.88 22.56
N PHE A 269 -2.87 2.18 22.46
CA PHE A 269 -2.97 3.12 23.58
C PHE A 269 -3.36 4.53 23.12
N GLU A 270 -3.78 5.36 24.06
CA GLU A 270 -4.14 6.76 23.81
C GLU A 270 -3.30 7.71 24.67
N LEU A 271 -3.01 8.88 24.08
CA LEU A 271 -2.38 10.02 24.72
C LEU A 271 -3.35 11.21 24.65
N THR A 272 -3.37 12.03 25.69
CA THR A 272 -4.06 13.32 25.71
C THR A 272 -3.05 14.45 25.61
N ILE A 273 -3.41 15.50 24.85
CA ILE A 273 -2.64 16.74 24.69
C ILE A 273 -3.20 17.75 25.70
N ASP A 274 -2.37 18.15 26.67
CA ASP A 274 -2.69 19.16 27.69
C ASP A 274 -2.39 20.61 27.24
#